data_AF-A0A1H2LJF2-F1
#
_entry.id   AF-A0A1H2LJF2-F1
#
_cell.length_a   1.000
_cell.length_b   1.000
_cell.length_c   1.000
_cell.angle_alpha   90.00
_cell.angle_beta   90.00
_cell.angle_gamma   90.00
#
_symmetry.space_group_name_H-M   'P 1'
#
loop_
_entity.id
_entity.type
_entity.pdbx_description
1 polymer ?
#
loop_
_entity_poly.entity_id
_entity_poly.type
_entity_poly.pdbx_seq_one_letter_code
_entity_poly.pdbx_strand_id
1 'polypeptide(L)'
;MSDPSSMDARQQRYDELLQRIGGTLLDVAPPGWRRLDLIATIDDGMQDVGLTVIMSDFSDGLVPPPERLATDFAELRGVMRDEQRGVWRSARYTVDPLSAFQVFYAYDPPAPDGSGRTGIEEQRVLHRAIADLLVAGAPADRDQIRLMYNAVGGHEEVVGHVLGIDGQLREWTPPGEVAPYYRRLRAGMYTDGVGTWTSASTVVEYPIRLSIDYRNEARWHQAPSRWDVLDELERYPRAAEHVPDWMTTALPNARQAAEVAGRFRRARIFDRRDETGRPVVERPPVPDAERQRLLDYLNTAPVIVSGRGFEPDLFDPDGGQDTPSAHHTDGVWMWTASVPHYLAKHGVAPEPDLVEHVRRNGFALPEVGREARDAAYLALTGELPAPVPGPPPPPSLPDRDRRVLAIIERQLSEAGVLPAVYRLLDSAEGATCLERVGDEWQVAGYERGKPRGPQRFAQLWDAGAFLLGSLTISPFGLRGGTRDRNTAAALNDWPVQPLPGEPPLTLLAEKRIAVLMPGRELVRYGAPAGNLTFAAGTEFAAMSLRPEREQQGPRRYRVERELRVLAGQTVSWHDQPGGGPAYLLPKAVADHVADGSLTALD
;
A
#
# COMPACT_ATOMS: atom_id res chain seq x y z
N MET A 1 -38.31 -32.90 4.15
CA MET A 1 -38.97 -33.39 5.37
C MET A 1 -38.72 -34.88 5.43
N SER A 2 -37.73 -35.30 6.21
CA SER A 2 -37.38 -36.71 6.37
C SER A 2 -38.42 -37.41 7.25
N ASP A 3 -38.81 -38.64 6.87
CA ASP A 3 -39.80 -39.46 7.58
C ASP A 3 -39.26 -39.87 8.97
N PRO A 4 -39.94 -39.57 10.10
CA PRO A 4 -39.45 -39.86 11.45
C PRO A 4 -39.03 -41.33 11.66
N SER A 5 -39.75 -42.28 11.05
CA SER A 5 -39.45 -43.71 11.11
C SER A 5 -38.12 -44.09 10.43
N SER A 6 -37.63 -43.27 9.49
CA SER A 6 -36.34 -43.51 8.84
C SER A 6 -35.13 -43.04 9.67
N MET A 7 -35.31 -42.03 10.53
CA MET A 7 -34.27 -41.54 11.44
C MET A 7 -34.05 -42.52 12.59
N ASP A 8 -35.13 -43.06 13.18
CA ASP A 8 -35.04 -44.05 14.27
C ASP A 8 -34.35 -45.34 13.81
N ALA A 9 -34.68 -45.82 12.60
CA ALA A 9 -34.02 -47.00 12.01
C ALA A 9 -32.52 -46.76 11.73
N ARG A 10 -32.15 -45.54 11.29
CA ARG A 10 -30.75 -45.15 11.06
C ARG A 10 -29.97 -45.10 12.37
N GLN A 11 -30.55 -44.53 13.43
CA GLN A 11 -29.93 -44.45 14.75
C GLN A 11 -29.74 -45.84 15.35
N GLN A 12 -30.75 -46.71 15.25
CA GLN A 12 -30.65 -48.10 15.70
C GLN A 12 -29.53 -48.84 14.96
N ARG A 13 -29.43 -48.66 13.64
CA ARG A 13 -28.36 -49.29 12.84
C ARG A 13 -26.97 -48.79 13.22
N TYR A 14 -26.84 -47.50 13.52
CA TYR A 14 -25.60 -46.91 14.03
C TYR A 14 -25.17 -47.57 15.35
N ASP A 15 -26.07 -47.69 16.33
CA ASP A 15 -25.76 -48.28 17.64
C ASP A 15 -25.38 -49.78 17.51
N GLU A 16 -26.08 -50.54 16.65
CA GLU A 16 -25.75 -51.94 16.35
C GLU A 16 -24.34 -52.10 15.76
N LEU A 17 -23.94 -51.20 14.87
CA LEU A 17 -22.61 -51.24 14.25
C LEU A 17 -21.52 -50.94 15.27
N LEU A 18 -21.71 -49.94 16.14
CA LEU A 18 -20.74 -49.64 17.20
C LEU A 18 -20.57 -50.82 18.16
N GLN A 19 -21.67 -51.44 18.62
CA GLN A 19 -21.60 -52.60 19.50
C GLN A 19 -20.88 -53.78 18.84
N ARG A 20 -21.15 -54.04 17.55
CA ARG A 20 -20.51 -55.10 16.80
C ARG A 20 -19.01 -54.89 16.62
N ILE A 21 -18.60 -53.65 16.30
CA ILE A 21 -17.20 -53.26 16.22
C ILE A 21 -16.52 -53.46 17.58
N GLY A 22 -17.13 -52.96 18.66
CA GLY A 22 -16.64 -53.12 20.02
C GLY A 22 -16.47 -54.59 20.43
N GLY A 23 -17.46 -55.44 20.16
CA GLY A 23 -17.38 -56.89 20.42
C GLY A 23 -16.24 -57.56 19.65
N THR A 24 -16.09 -57.23 18.36
CA THR A 24 -15.02 -57.76 17.52
C THR A 24 -13.62 -57.38 18.05
N LEU A 25 -13.47 -56.16 18.57
CA LEU A 25 -12.22 -55.71 19.19
C LEU A 25 -11.92 -56.45 20.50
N LEU A 26 -12.93 -56.66 21.34
CA LEU A 26 -12.78 -57.37 22.61
C LEU A 26 -12.45 -58.86 22.41
N ASP A 27 -12.98 -59.49 21.37
CA ASP A 27 -12.72 -60.91 21.05
C ASP A 27 -11.24 -61.17 20.69
N VAL A 28 -10.55 -60.18 20.14
CA VAL A 28 -9.13 -60.27 19.76
C VAL A 28 -8.18 -59.64 20.78
N ALA A 29 -8.70 -59.12 21.89
CA ALA A 29 -7.90 -58.44 22.90
C ALA A 29 -7.01 -59.43 23.69
N PRO A 30 -5.69 -59.26 23.71
CA PRO A 30 -4.78 -60.18 24.40
C PRO A 30 -4.85 -59.99 25.93
N PRO A 31 -4.62 -61.04 26.74
CA PRO A 31 -4.62 -60.90 28.20
C PRO A 31 -3.66 -59.80 28.69
N GLY A 32 -4.11 -58.96 29.63
CA GLY A 32 -3.30 -57.86 30.15
C GLY A 32 -3.23 -56.63 29.24
N TRP A 33 -4.09 -56.53 28.22
CA TRP A 33 -4.29 -55.31 27.45
C TRP A 33 -4.77 -54.15 28.35
N ARG A 34 -4.37 -52.95 27.99
CA ARG A 34 -4.69 -51.69 28.69
C ARG A 34 -5.46 -50.72 27.81
N ARG A 35 -5.26 -50.76 26.50
CA ARG A 35 -6.06 -49.99 25.54
C ARG A 35 -6.06 -50.67 24.17
N LEU A 36 -7.21 -50.67 23.52
CA LEU A 36 -7.33 -50.95 22.09
C LEU A 36 -7.62 -49.63 21.40
N ASP A 37 -6.88 -49.33 20.34
CA ASP A 37 -7.05 -48.11 19.57
C ASP A 37 -7.07 -48.46 18.09
N LEU A 38 -8.24 -48.31 17.49
CA LEU A 38 -8.50 -48.64 16.10
C LEU A 38 -8.66 -47.34 15.30
N ILE A 39 -7.95 -47.21 14.20
CA ILE A 39 -8.07 -46.08 13.27
C ILE A 39 -8.50 -46.65 11.92
N ALA A 40 -9.66 -46.20 11.44
CA ALA A 40 -10.16 -46.50 10.10
C ALA A 40 -10.06 -45.26 9.23
N THR A 41 -9.31 -45.33 8.14
CA THR A 41 -9.20 -44.27 7.12
C THR A 41 -9.87 -44.76 5.84
N ILE A 42 -10.77 -43.94 5.29
CA ILE A 42 -11.49 -44.28 4.07
C ILE A 42 -11.30 -43.12 3.08
N ASP A 43 -10.54 -43.38 2.02
CA ASP A 43 -10.27 -42.45 0.92
C ASP A 43 -10.65 -43.12 -0.42
N ASP A 44 -10.94 -42.38 -1.49
CA ASP A 44 -11.60 -42.83 -2.74
C ASP A 44 -11.28 -44.27 -3.21
N GLY A 45 -11.98 -45.25 -2.63
CA GLY A 45 -11.87 -46.69 -2.92
C GLY A 45 -10.89 -47.51 -2.05
N MET A 46 -10.05 -46.88 -1.22
CA MET A 46 -9.11 -47.53 -0.31
C MET A 46 -9.58 -47.41 1.15
N GLN A 47 -9.77 -48.55 1.79
CA GLN A 47 -10.10 -48.65 3.22
C GLN A 47 -8.89 -49.21 3.94
N ASP A 48 -8.30 -48.41 4.81
CA ASP A 48 -7.22 -48.85 5.68
C ASP A 48 -7.70 -48.86 7.13
N VAL A 49 -7.41 -49.95 7.84
CA VAL A 49 -7.81 -50.14 9.23
C VAL A 49 -6.58 -50.57 10.00
N GLY A 50 -6.08 -49.69 10.85
CA GLY A 50 -4.99 -49.96 11.77
C GLY A 50 -5.51 -50.25 13.18
N LEU A 51 -5.00 -51.30 13.82
CA LEU A 51 -5.26 -51.61 15.22
C LEU A 51 -3.97 -51.52 16.02
N THR A 52 -3.96 -50.69 17.05
CA THR A 52 -2.90 -50.61 18.05
C THR A 52 -3.43 -51.17 19.37
N VAL A 53 -2.68 -52.10 19.95
CA VAL A 53 -2.97 -52.65 21.28
C VAL A 53 -1.88 -52.20 22.22
N ILE A 54 -2.24 -51.54 23.31
CA ILE A 54 -1.28 -51.17 24.35
C ILE A 54 -1.48 -52.11 25.53
N MET A 55 -0.39 -52.74 25.96
CA MET A 55 -0.36 -53.67 27.09
C MET A 55 -0.25 -52.93 28.42
N SER A 56 -0.49 -53.63 29.53
CA SER A 56 -0.43 -53.05 30.89
C SER A 56 0.96 -52.53 31.28
N ASP A 57 2.01 -53.06 30.66
CA ASP A 57 3.40 -52.63 30.80
C ASP A 57 3.80 -51.53 29.79
N PHE A 58 2.82 -50.98 29.06
CA PHE A 58 2.97 -49.95 28.03
C PHE A 58 3.68 -50.39 26.73
N SER A 59 3.92 -51.69 26.55
CA SER A 59 4.40 -52.23 25.27
C SER A 59 3.28 -52.36 24.23
N ASP A 60 3.67 -52.42 22.95
CA ASP A 60 2.75 -52.68 21.84
C ASP A 60 2.42 -54.19 21.75
N GLY A 61 1.14 -54.51 21.66
CA GLY A 61 0.63 -55.84 21.36
C GLY A 61 0.55 -56.09 19.86
N LEU A 62 1.12 -57.21 19.40
CA LEU A 62 1.09 -57.59 17.99
C LEU A 62 -0.22 -58.32 17.65
N VAL A 63 -1.29 -57.57 17.37
CA VAL A 63 -2.59 -58.11 16.96
C VAL A 63 -2.98 -57.53 15.60
N PRO A 64 -3.13 -58.34 14.55
CA PRO A 64 -3.59 -57.85 13.25
C PRO A 64 -5.06 -57.39 13.33
N PRO A 65 -5.45 -56.34 12.59
CA PRO A 65 -6.83 -55.87 12.55
C PRO A 65 -7.75 -56.95 11.93
N PRO A 66 -8.86 -57.33 12.59
CA PRO A 66 -9.83 -58.26 12.01
C PRO A 66 -10.40 -57.75 10.67
N GLU A 67 -10.38 -58.58 9.63
CA GLU A 67 -10.80 -58.19 8.26
C GLU A 67 -12.24 -57.62 8.21
N ARG A 68 -13.12 -58.11 9.09
CA ARG A 68 -14.52 -57.67 9.16
C ARG A 68 -14.66 -56.18 9.52
N LEU A 69 -13.71 -55.62 10.26
CA LEU A 69 -13.78 -54.21 10.70
C LEU A 69 -13.83 -53.25 9.52
N ALA A 70 -13.11 -53.52 8.43
CA ALA A 70 -13.18 -52.70 7.22
C ALA A 70 -14.61 -52.61 6.67
N THR A 71 -15.31 -53.76 6.62
CA THR A 71 -16.70 -53.83 6.15
C THR A 71 -17.66 -53.11 7.09
N ASP A 72 -17.51 -53.28 8.41
CA ASP A 72 -18.39 -52.64 9.39
C ASP A 72 -18.19 -51.10 9.41
N PHE A 73 -16.96 -50.59 9.22
CA PHE A 73 -16.70 -49.14 9.10
C PHE A 73 -17.19 -48.55 7.78
N ALA A 74 -17.11 -49.29 6.68
CA ALA A 74 -17.70 -48.88 5.40
C ALA A 74 -19.22 -48.72 5.50
N GLU A 75 -19.87 -49.67 6.18
CA GLU A 75 -21.31 -49.59 6.46
C GLU A 75 -21.64 -48.39 7.35
N LEU A 76 -20.86 -48.19 8.42
CA LEU A 76 -21.02 -47.07 9.34
C LEU A 76 -20.89 -45.71 8.63
N ARG A 77 -19.95 -45.58 7.68
CA ARG A 77 -19.79 -44.36 6.85
C ARG A 77 -21.04 -44.08 6.01
N GLY A 78 -21.67 -45.12 5.47
CA GLY A 78 -22.91 -44.99 4.71
C GLY A 78 -24.09 -44.54 5.57
N VAL A 79 -24.20 -45.10 6.78
CA VAL A 79 -25.26 -44.74 7.76
C VAL A 79 -25.12 -43.27 8.22
N MET A 80 -23.89 -42.79 8.40
CA MET A 80 -23.59 -41.43 8.88
C MET A 80 -23.49 -40.36 7.79
N ARG A 81 -23.82 -40.68 6.53
CA ARG A 81 -23.81 -39.68 5.47
C ARG A 81 -24.81 -38.56 5.78
N ASP A 82 -24.31 -37.34 5.82
CA ASP A 82 -25.07 -36.12 6.07
C ASP A 82 -25.06 -35.22 4.82
N GLU A 83 -26.21 -34.64 4.46
CA GLU A 83 -26.32 -33.79 3.26
C GLU A 83 -25.55 -32.46 3.40
N GLN A 84 -25.29 -31.99 4.63
CA GLN A 84 -24.60 -30.72 4.90
C GLN A 84 -23.12 -30.90 5.26
N ARG A 85 -22.76 -31.98 5.97
CA ARG A 85 -21.37 -32.26 6.42
C ARG A 85 -20.62 -33.26 5.55
N GLY A 86 -21.31 -33.92 4.61
CA GLY A 86 -20.73 -34.97 3.78
C GLY A 86 -20.48 -36.27 4.57
N VAL A 87 -19.37 -36.93 4.28
CA VAL A 87 -18.95 -38.18 4.94
C VAL A 87 -17.63 -37.96 5.67
N TRP A 88 -17.44 -38.61 6.81
CA TRP A 88 -16.17 -38.54 7.55
C TRP A 88 -15.04 -39.24 6.77
N ARG A 89 -13.82 -38.71 6.85
CA ARG A 89 -12.60 -39.20 6.19
C ARG A 89 -11.90 -40.30 7.00
N SER A 90 -11.83 -40.11 8.32
CA SER A 90 -11.34 -41.13 9.25
C SER A 90 -12.21 -41.23 10.50
N ALA A 91 -12.21 -42.41 11.10
CA ALA A 91 -12.87 -42.69 12.36
C ALA A 91 -11.89 -43.38 13.30
N ARG A 92 -11.93 -43.01 14.59
CA ARG A 92 -11.10 -43.61 15.62
C ARG A 92 -11.96 -44.21 16.71
N TYR A 93 -11.73 -45.47 17.03
CA TYR A 93 -12.47 -46.22 18.04
C TYR A 93 -11.49 -46.68 19.13
N THR A 94 -11.62 -46.13 20.33
CA THR A 94 -10.79 -46.49 21.48
C THR A 94 -11.60 -47.30 22.48
N VAL A 95 -11.01 -48.36 23.04
CA VAL A 95 -11.61 -49.19 24.10
C VAL A 95 -10.64 -49.28 25.27
N ASP A 96 -11.16 -49.12 26.48
CA ASP A 96 -10.44 -49.38 27.74
C ASP A 96 -10.99 -50.63 28.48
N PRO A 97 -10.20 -51.27 29.37
CA PRO A 97 -10.54 -52.54 30.02
C PRO A 97 -11.86 -52.57 30.80
N LEU A 98 -12.37 -51.42 31.23
CA LEU A 98 -13.68 -51.30 31.87
C LEU A 98 -14.85 -51.34 30.87
N SER A 99 -14.60 -51.71 29.61
CA SER A 99 -15.55 -51.69 28.49
C SER A 99 -16.11 -50.30 28.15
N ALA A 100 -15.45 -49.24 28.62
CA ALA A 100 -15.69 -47.90 28.13
C ALA A 100 -15.08 -47.77 26.74
N PHE A 101 -15.89 -47.40 25.76
CA PHE A 101 -15.40 -47.11 24.41
C PHE A 101 -15.78 -45.69 23.99
N GLN A 102 -14.99 -45.13 23.07
CA GLN A 102 -15.19 -43.81 22.50
C GLN A 102 -14.95 -43.86 21.00
N VAL A 103 -15.75 -43.10 20.25
CA VAL A 103 -15.65 -43.04 18.80
C VAL A 103 -15.59 -41.59 18.35
N PHE A 104 -14.61 -41.28 17.51
CA PHE A 104 -14.35 -39.96 16.95
C PHE A 104 -14.39 -40.03 15.43
N TYR A 105 -14.86 -38.95 14.81
CA TYR A 105 -15.00 -38.86 13.36
C TYR A 105 -14.35 -37.57 12.88
N ALA A 106 -13.37 -37.69 12.00
CA ALA A 106 -12.74 -36.56 11.34
C ALA A 106 -13.48 -36.26 10.02
N TYR A 107 -14.06 -35.07 9.92
CA TYR A 107 -14.67 -34.54 8.70
C TYR A 107 -13.73 -33.55 8.03
N ASP A 108 -13.96 -33.28 6.75
CA ASP A 108 -13.32 -32.17 6.06
C ASP A 108 -13.74 -30.83 6.70
N PRO A 109 -12.82 -29.83 6.72
CA PRO A 109 -13.16 -28.52 7.23
C PRO A 109 -14.32 -27.93 6.41
N PRO A 110 -15.30 -27.29 7.07
CA PRO A 110 -16.37 -26.60 6.35
C PRO A 110 -15.76 -25.52 5.44
N ALA A 111 -16.39 -25.30 4.28
CA ALA A 111 -16.02 -24.19 3.41
C ALA A 111 -16.04 -22.87 4.21
N PRO A 112 -15.14 -21.92 3.94
CA PRO A 112 -15.10 -20.66 4.66
C PRO A 112 -16.35 -19.83 4.33
N ASP A 113 -17.41 -19.97 5.11
CA ASP A 113 -18.58 -19.10 4.98
C ASP A 113 -18.24 -17.70 5.46
N GLY A 114 -18.48 -16.71 4.60
CA GLY A 114 -18.15 -15.31 4.84
C GLY A 114 -18.87 -14.73 6.06
N SER A 115 -18.09 -14.12 6.95
CA SER A 115 -18.45 -12.97 7.80
C SER A 115 -19.77 -13.07 8.58
N GLY A 116 -19.73 -13.74 9.74
CA GLY A 116 -20.72 -13.59 10.79
C GLY A 116 -20.06 -13.74 12.16
N ARG A 117 -20.55 -13.02 13.17
CA ARG A 117 -20.17 -13.29 14.57
C ARG A 117 -20.55 -14.74 14.88
N THR A 118 -19.59 -15.51 15.38
CA THR A 118 -19.84 -16.90 15.73
C THR A 118 -20.68 -16.94 16.99
N GLY A 119 -21.91 -17.47 16.86
CA GLY A 119 -22.77 -17.72 18.02
C GLY A 119 -22.17 -18.81 18.92
N ILE A 120 -22.61 -18.88 20.18
CA ILE A 120 -22.15 -19.90 21.15
C ILE A 120 -22.26 -21.32 20.58
N GLU A 121 -23.29 -21.59 19.78
CA GLU A 121 -23.50 -22.90 19.18
C GLU A 121 -22.48 -23.23 18.09
N GLU A 122 -22.18 -22.29 17.19
CA GLU A 122 -21.15 -22.49 16.17
C GLU A 122 -19.76 -22.62 16.84
N GLN A 123 -19.50 -21.86 17.90
CA GLN A 123 -18.26 -22.00 18.68
C GLN A 123 -18.13 -23.41 19.26
N ARG A 124 -19.20 -23.98 19.84
CA ARG A 124 -19.21 -25.36 20.36
C ARG A 124 -18.98 -26.39 19.27
N VAL A 125 -19.55 -26.19 18.08
CA VAL A 125 -19.33 -27.06 16.92
C VAL A 125 -17.85 -27.04 16.51
N LEU A 126 -17.23 -25.86 16.42
CA LEU A 126 -15.82 -25.71 16.09
C LEU A 126 -14.90 -26.33 17.15
N HIS A 127 -15.20 -26.11 18.44
CA HIS A 127 -14.49 -26.72 19.56
C HIS A 127 -14.51 -28.25 19.49
N ARG A 128 -15.68 -28.82 19.22
CA ARG A 128 -15.83 -30.27 19.07
C ARG A 128 -15.04 -30.80 17.86
N ALA A 129 -15.13 -30.13 16.72
CA ALA A 129 -14.39 -30.53 15.52
C ALA A 129 -12.86 -30.50 15.74
N ILE A 130 -12.35 -29.51 16.47
CA ILE A 130 -10.95 -29.45 16.87
C ILE A 130 -10.59 -30.64 17.75
N ALA A 131 -11.37 -30.93 18.80
CA ALA A 131 -11.11 -32.07 19.67
C ALA A 131 -11.11 -33.40 18.89
N ASP A 132 -12.11 -33.60 18.02
CA ASP A 132 -12.25 -34.81 17.22
C ASP A 132 -11.03 -35.00 16.29
N LEU A 133 -10.55 -33.94 15.63
CA LEU A 133 -9.35 -33.99 14.79
C LEU A 133 -8.07 -34.27 15.59
N LEU A 134 -7.90 -33.63 16.75
CA LEU A 134 -6.73 -33.84 17.59
C LEU A 134 -6.68 -35.27 18.12
N VAL A 135 -7.81 -35.79 18.59
CA VAL A 135 -7.88 -37.17 19.07
C VAL A 135 -7.71 -38.15 17.93
N ALA A 136 -8.25 -37.88 16.75
CA ALA A 136 -8.07 -38.74 15.58
C ALA A 136 -6.59 -38.83 15.16
N GLY A 137 -5.83 -37.74 15.19
CA GLY A 137 -4.42 -37.70 14.78
C GLY A 137 -3.38 -38.08 15.84
N ALA A 138 -3.75 -38.17 17.12
CA ALA A 138 -2.79 -38.38 18.21
C ALA A 138 -2.22 -39.83 18.27
N PRO A 139 -1.07 -40.07 18.90
CA PRO A 139 -0.57 -41.43 19.17
C PRO A 139 -1.51 -42.24 20.10
N ALA A 140 -1.70 -43.55 19.89
CA ALA A 140 -2.64 -44.40 20.64
C ALA A 140 -2.50 -44.33 22.17
N ASP A 141 -1.28 -44.13 22.64
CA ASP A 141 -0.91 -44.06 24.04
C ASP A 141 -1.18 -42.70 24.69
N ARG A 142 -1.83 -41.75 24.00
CA ARG A 142 -2.19 -40.45 24.58
C ARG A 142 -3.07 -40.58 25.82
N ASP A 143 -2.71 -39.88 26.89
CA ASP A 143 -3.55 -39.59 28.04
C ASP A 143 -4.06 -38.14 28.00
N GLN A 144 -3.18 -37.21 27.59
CA GLN A 144 -3.51 -35.81 27.40
C GLN A 144 -2.85 -35.26 26.12
N ILE A 145 -3.60 -34.52 25.32
CA ILE A 145 -3.09 -33.77 24.17
C ILE A 145 -2.99 -32.30 24.57
N ARG A 146 -1.86 -31.66 24.24
CA ARG A 146 -1.64 -30.22 24.42
C ARG A 146 -1.30 -29.60 23.08
N LEU A 147 -2.03 -28.56 22.69
CA LEU A 147 -1.78 -27.83 21.47
C LEU A 147 -1.72 -26.33 21.76
N MET A 148 -0.73 -25.67 21.20
CA MET A 148 -0.65 -24.22 21.14
C MET A 148 -0.87 -23.78 19.69
N TYR A 149 -1.88 -22.94 19.48
CA TYR A 149 -2.11 -22.26 18.21
C TYR A 149 -1.85 -20.77 18.39
N ASN A 150 -0.86 -20.23 17.69
CA ASN A 150 -0.60 -18.78 17.65
C ASN A 150 -0.84 -18.27 16.24
N ALA A 151 -1.47 -17.11 16.09
CA ALA A 151 -1.56 -16.45 14.78
C ALA A 151 -1.61 -14.93 14.88
N VAL A 152 -1.12 -14.26 13.84
CA VAL A 152 -1.17 -12.81 13.64
C VAL A 152 -1.07 -12.55 12.15
N GLY A 153 -2.05 -11.86 11.55
CA GLY A 153 -2.02 -11.53 10.13
C GLY A 153 -1.91 -12.78 9.24
N GLY A 154 -0.78 -12.94 8.54
CA GLY A 154 -0.46 -14.12 7.73
C GLY A 154 0.40 -15.17 8.43
N HIS A 155 0.95 -14.88 9.61
CA HIS A 155 1.82 -15.78 10.38
C HIS A 155 1.00 -16.69 11.31
N GLU A 156 1.16 -18.00 11.17
CA GLU A 156 0.50 -19.01 12.02
C GLU A 156 1.48 -20.09 12.50
N GLU A 157 1.35 -20.50 13.76
CA GLU A 157 2.14 -21.57 14.38
C GLU A 157 1.21 -22.57 15.07
N VAL A 158 1.43 -23.86 14.82
CA VAL A 158 0.71 -24.95 15.48
C VAL A 158 1.74 -25.88 16.12
N VAL A 159 1.75 -25.94 17.44
CA VAL A 159 2.73 -26.73 18.21
C VAL A 159 2.01 -27.72 19.09
N GLY A 160 2.31 -29.01 18.91
CA GLY A 160 1.65 -30.11 19.61
C GLY A 160 2.58 -30.86 20.55
N HIS A 161 2.01 -31.29 21.68
CA HIS A 161 2.64 -32.24 22.59
C HIS A 161 1.60 -33.26 23.03
N VAL A 162 2.05 -34.48 23.31
CA VAL A 162 1.23 -35.55 23.85
C VAL A 162 1.87 -36.06 25.13
N LEU A 163 1.09 -36.08 26.20
CA LEU A 163 1.43 -36.81 27.41
C LEU A 163 0.89 -38.22 27.26
N GLY A 164 1.79 -39.20 27.19
CA GLY A 164 1.41 -40.59 27.12
C GLY A 164 0.89 -41.13 28.45
N ILE A 165 0.20 -42.27 28.41
CA ILE A 165 -0.22 -43.04 29.59
C ILE A 165 0.96 -43.57 30.41
N ASP A 166 2.16 -43.57 29.81
CA ASP A 166 3.46 -43.83 30.45
C ASP A 166 3.97 -42.64 31.28
N GLY A 167 3.28 -41.49 31.22
CA GLY A 167 3.64 -40.25 31.88
C GLY A 167 4.71 -39.42 31.16
N GLN A 168 5.14 -39.82 29.96
CA GLN A 168 6.16 -39.10 29.19
C GLN A 168 5.52 -38.04 28.29
N LEU A 169 6.05 -36.82 28.33
CA LEU A 169 5.67 -35.75 27.41
C LEU A 169 6.53 -35.82 26.14
N ARG A 170 5.88 -35.96 24.99
CA ARG A 170 6.53 -36.05 23.67
C ARG A 170 6.03 -34.93 22.77
N GLU A 171 6.93 -34.38 21.98
CA GLU A 171 6.56 -33.51 20.86
C GLU A 171 5.78 -34.33 19.82
N TRP A 172 4.74 -33.73 19.26
CA TRP A 172 3.88 -34.37 18.28
C TRP A 172 3.42 -33.33 17.27
N THR A 173 3.48 -33.67 15.98
CA THR A 173 3.00 -32.82 14.89
C THR A 173 1.48 -32.95 14.76
N PRO A 174 0.69 -31.91 15.09
CA PRO A 174 -0.76 -31.97 14.94
C PRO A 174 -1.19 -32.00 13.47
N PRO A 175 -2.40 -32.50 13.15
CA PRO A 175 -2.94 -32.40 11.80
C PRO A 175 -3.07 -30.95 11.35
N GLY A 176 -2.58 -30.61 10.15
CA GLY A 176 -2.62 -29.24 9.63
C GLY A 176 -4.06 -28.71 9.43
N GLU A 177 -5.02 -29.61 9.31
CA GLU A 177 -6.44 -29.32 9.13
C GLU A 177 -7.08 -28.65 10.36
N VAL A 178 -6.41 -28.63 11.52
CA VAL A 178 -6.93 -27.92 12.71
C VAL A 178 -6.84 -26.38 12.55
N ALA A 179 -5.86 -25.87 11.80
CA ALA A 179 -5.62 -24.44 11.66
C ALA A 179 -6.83 -23.67 11.06
N PRO A 180 -7.51 -24.15 10.00
CA PRO A 180 -8.76 -23.57 9.52
C PRO A 180 -9.84 -23.34 10.59
N TYR A 181 -10.01 -24.29 11.52
CA TYR A 181 -11.02 -24.17 12.60
C TYR A 181 -10.64 -23.07 13.59
N TYR A 182 -9.36 -22.94 13.95
CA TYR A 182 -8.88 -21.83 14.78
C TYR A 182 -9.01 -20.49 14.06
N ARG A 183 -8.69 -20.41 12.76
CA ARG A 183 -8.92 -19.20 11.95
C ARG A 183 -10.39 -18.79 11.95
N ARG A 184 -11.32 -19.75 11.82
CA ARG A 184 -12.76 -19.50 11.92
C ARG A 184 -13.15 -18.99 13.31
N LEU A 185 -12.63 -19.60 14.38
CA LEU A 185 -12.87 -19.13 15.75
C LEU A 185 -12.37 -17.70 15.97
N ARG A 186 -11.18 -17.34 15.47
CA ARG A 186 -10.68 -15.95 15.56
C ARG A 186 -11.61 -14.97 14.88
N ALA A 187 -12.00 -15.26 13.64
CA ALA A 187 -12.91 -14.40 12.89
C ALA A 187 -14.26 -14.26 13.58
N GLY A 188 -14.77 -15.35 14.16
CA GLY A 188 -16.04 -15.39 14.87
C GLY A 188 -16.05 -14.69 16.23
N MET A 189 -14.90 -14.68 16.92
CA MET A 189 -14.71 -14.08 18.25
C MET A 189 -14.18 -12.64 18.19
N TYR A 190 -13.92 -12.11 17.00
CA TYR A 190 -13.56 -10.72 16.81
C TYR A 190 -14.63 -9.78 17.36
N THR A 191 -14.18 -8.78 18.12
CA THR A 191 -15.02 -7.69 18.61
C THR A 191 -14.42 -6.36 18.17
N ASP A 192 -15.25 -5.51 17.56
CA ASP A 192 -14.83 -4.20 17.09
C ASP A 192 -14.23 -3.35 18.22
N GLY A 193 -13.12 -2.67 17.93
CA GLY A 193 -12.34 -1.89 18.92
C GLY A 193 -11.55 -2.71 19.94
N VAL A 194 -11.76 -4.03 20.06
CA VAL A 194 -11.00 -4.93 20.96
C VAL A 194 -10.06 -5.85 20.19
N GLY A 195 -10.43 -6.23 18.98
CA GLY A 195 -9.71 -7.20 18.16
C GLY A 195 -10.11 -8.65 18.46
N THR A 196 -9.23 -9.58 18.12
CA THR A 196 -9.35 -11.01 18.45
C THR A 196 -8.12 -11.48 19.24
N TRP A 197 -8.24 -12.66 19.85
CA TRP A 197 -7.15 -13.36 20.52
C TRP A 197 -6.02 -13.77 19.56
N THR A 198 -4.79 -13.82 20.08
CA THR A 198 -3.56 -14.16 19.34
C THR A 198 -3.16 -15.63 19.53
N SER A 199 -3.39 -16.15 20.74
CA SER A 199 -2.95 -17.48 21.16
C SER A 199 -4.13 -18.28 21.72
N ALA A 200 -4.21 -19.55 21.36
CA ALA A 200 -5.15 -20.53 21.91
C ALA A 200 -4.38 -21.73 22.45
N SER A 201 -4.43 -21.92 23.77
CA SER A 201 -3.88 -23.09 24.45
C SER A 201 -4.98 -24.12 24.63
N THR A 202 -4.84 -25.25 23.96
CA THR A 202 -5.83 -26.32 23.92
C THR A 202 -5.31 -27.54 24.66
N VAL A 203 -6.13 -28.05 25.58
CA VAL A 203 -5.86 -29.29 26.31
C VAL A 203 -7.04 -30.23 26.11
N VAL A 204 -6.74 -31.45 25.68
CA VAL A 204 -7.72 -32.54 25.58
C VAL A 204 -7.29 -33.62 26.57
N GLU A 205 -8.04 -33.78 27.65
CA GLU A 205 -7.82 -34.84 28.65
C GLU A 205 -8.72 -36.03 28.38
N TYR A 206 -8.23 -37.23 28.65
CA TYR A 206 -9.05 -38.43 28.66
C TYR A 206 -9.86 -38.56 29.99
N PRO A 207 -11.13 -39.01 29.99
CA PRO A 207 -12.05 -39.22 28.86
C PRO A 207 -12.69 -37.89 28.41
N ILE A 208 -12.21 -37.39 27.27
CA ILE A 208 -12.58 -36.16 26.52
C ILE A 208 -13.15 -35.00 27.35
N ARG A 209 -12.27 -34.33 28.08
CA ARG A 209 -12.49 -32.96 28.53
C ARG A 209 -11.64 -32.02 27.68
N LEU A 210 -12.31 -31.25 26.83
CA LEU A 210 -11.68 -30.16 26.08
C LEU A 210 -11.68 -28.88 26.91
N SER A 211 -10.51 -28.25 27.00
CA SER A 211 -10.36 -26.88 27.49
C SER A 211 -9.56 -26.08 26.47
N ILE A 212 -10.09 -24.91 26.08
CA ILE A 212 -9.37 -23.95 25.25
C ILE A 212 -9.31 -22.62 25.99
N ASP A 213 -8.09 -22.13 26.18
CA ASP A 213 -7.81 -20.86 26.82
C ASP A 213 -7.26 -19.88 25.79
N TYR A 214 -7.92 -18.73 25.66
CA TYR A 214 -7.61 -17.71 24.65
C TYR A 214 -6.88 -16.54 25.28
N ARG A 215 -5.76 -16.14 24.67
CA ARG A 215 -4.92 -15.04 25.16
C ARG A 215 -4.50 -14.12 24.03
N ASN A 216 -4.22 -12.88 24.41
CA ASN A 216 -3.62 -11.87 23.53
C ASN A 216 -2.09 -11.83 23.61
N GLU A 217 -1.50 -12.59 24.53
CA GLU A 217 -0.06 -12.76 24.69
C GLU A 217 0.34 -14.09 24.06
N ALA A 218 1.17 -14.04 23.03
CA ALA A 218 1.71 -15.22 22.37
C ALA A 218 3.21 -15.32 22.64
N ARG A 219 3.68 -16.54 22.86
CA ARG A 219 5.11 -16.87 22.83
C ARG A 219 5.40 -17.48 21.47
N TRP A 220 6.05 -16.71 20.62
CA TRP A 220 6.38 -17.09 19.25
C TRP A 220 7.60 -18.00 19.22
N HIS A 221 7.54 -19.08 18.45
CA HIS A 221 8.74 -19.84 18.08
C HIS A 221 9.57 -19.05 17.06
N GLN A 222 8.90 -18.48 16.07
CA GLN A 222 9.46 -17.54 15.11
C GLN A 222 8.75 -16.19 15.25
N ALA A 223 9.52 -15.14 15.52
CA ALA A 223 8.96 -13.80 15.68
C ALA A 223 8.23 -13.36 14.40
N PRO A 224 6.98 -12.87 14.51
CA PRO A 224 6.22 -12.39 13.36
C PRO A 224 6.85 -11.13 12.78
N SER A 225 6.63 -10.89 11.48
CA SER A 225 7.11 -9.68 10.84
C SER A 225 6.22 -8.48 11.19
N ARG A 226 6.73 -7.28 10.91
CA ARG A 226 5.93 -6.05 11.01
C ARG A 226 4.69 -6.07 10.10
N TRP A 227 4.76 -6.75 8.97
CA TRP A 227 3.67 -6.84 8.00
C TRP A 227 2.55 -7.72 8.53
N ASP A 228 2.89 -8.81 9.22
CA ASP A 228 1.91 -9.66 9.89
C ASP A 228 1.11 -8.90 10.94
N VAL A 229 1.79 -8.08 11.74
CA VAL A 229 1.13 -7.22 12.74
C VAL A 229 0.24 -6.18 12.06
N LEU A 230 0.70 -5.57 10.97
CA LEU A 230 -0.10 -4.57 10.25
C LEU A 230 -1.37 -5.19 9.63
N ASP A 231 -1.23 -6.36 9.01
CA ASP A 231 -2.35 -7.12 8.45
C ASP A 231 -3.34 -7.54 9.56
N GLU A 232 -2.86 -7.90 10.74
CA GLU A 232 -3.71 -8.19 11.91
C GLU A 232 -4.51 -6.97 12.36
N LEU A 233 -3.88 -5.79 12.41
CA LEU A 233 -4.55 -4.54 12.81
C LEU A 233 -5.58 -4.08 11.77
N GLU A 234 -5.34 -4.36 10.48
CA GLU A 234 -6.32 -4.12 9.42
C GLU A 234 -7.48 -5.12 9.48
N ARG A 235 -7.18 -6.41 9.63
CA ARG A 235 -8.20 -7.49 9.60
C ARG A 235 -9.05 -7.51 10.87
N TYR A 236 -8.45 -7.22 12.02
CA TYR A 236 -9.10 -7.19 13.33
C TYR A 236 -8.79 -5.87 14.05
N PRO A 237 -9.41 -4.76 13.61
CA PRO A 237 -9.22 -3.43 14.19
C PRO A 237 -9.44 -3.42 15.70
N ARG A 238 -8.54 -2.74 16.41
CA ARG A 238 -8.55 -2.63 17.86
C ARG A 238 -8.06 -1.26 18.31
N ALA A 239 -8.54 -0.78 19.45
CA ALA A 239 -8.07 0.46 20.06
C ALA A 239 -6.62 0.31 20.55
N ALA A 240 -5.88 1.43 20.64
CA ALA A 240 -4.48 1.44 21.07
C ALA A 240 -4.23 0.75 22.42
N GLU A 241 -5.19 0.85 23.35
CA GLU A 241 -5.16 0.20 24.67
C GLU A 241 -5.28 -1.33 24.61
N HIS A 242 -5.89 -1.88 23.55
CA HIS A 242 -6.03 -3.31 23.31
C HIS A 242 -4.91 -3.88 22.42
N VAL A 243 -3.93 -3.07 22.02
CA VAL A 243 -2.74 -3.52 21.29
C VAL A 243 -1.73 -4.14 22.29
N PRO A 244 -1.46 -5.46 22.21
CA PRO A 244 -0.52 -6.12 23.11
C PRO A 244 0.92 -5.61 22.96
N ASP A 245 1.70 -5.60 24.04
CA ASP A 245 3.08 -5.08 24.03
C ASP A 245 3.99 -5.79 23.02
N TRP A 246 3.82 -7.10 22.80
CA TRP A 246 4.63 -7.84 21.84
C TRP A 246 4.45 -7.33 20.40
N MET A 247 3.26 -6.81 20.04
CA MET A 247 3.03 -6.19 18.73
C MET A 247 3.88 -4.93 18.57
N THR A 248 4.13 -4.18 19.64
CA THR A 248 5.00 -3.00 19.61
C THR A 248 6.48 -3.35 19.45
N THR A 249 6.87 -4.57 19.82
CA THR A 249 8.23 -5.07 19.58
C THR A 249 8.45 -5.39 18.11
N ALA A 250 7.47 -6.01 17.43
CA ALA A 250 7.54 -6.31 16.00
C ALA A 250 7.26 -5.08 15.11
N LEU A 251 6.38 -4.18 15.57
CA LEU A 251 6.00 -2.95 14.91
C LEU A 251 6.01 -1.79 15.93
N PRO A 252 7.09 -0.98 16.01
CA PRO A 252 7.25 0.07 17.02
C PRO A 252 6.06 1.04 17.15
N ASN A 253 5.39 1.36 16.03
CA ASN A 253 4.24 2.27 16.00
C ASN A 253 2.88 1.55 15.96
N ALA A 254 2.79 0.30 16.42
CA ALA A 254 1.57 -0.50 16.32
C ALA A 254 0.34 0.17 16.93
N ARG A 255 0.50 0.88 18.06
CA ARG A 255 -0.60 1.61 18.72
C ARG A 255 -1.13 2.74 17.86
N GLN A 256 -0.24 3.57 17.32
CA GLN A 256 -0.62 4.66 16.42
C GLN A 256 -1.19 4.14 15.11
N ALA A 257 -0.62 3.05 14.56
CA ALA A 257 -1.16 2.38 13.38
C ALA A 257 -2.59 1.88 13.62
N ALA A 258 -2.88 1.31 14.79
CA ALA A 258 -4.23 0.84 15.15
C ALA A 258 -5.24 1.99 15.24
N GLU A 259 -4.85 3.17 15.75
CA GLU A 259 -5.71 4.36 15.83
C GLU A 259 -6.12 4.93 14.47
N VAL A 260 -5.27 4.73 13.45
CA VAL A 260 -5.52 5.22 12.09
C VAL A 260 -6.06 4.15 11.15
N ALA A 261 -5.81 2.86 11.41
CA ALA A 261 -6.24 1.76 10.56
C ALA A 261 -7.76 1.76 10.32
N GLY A 262 -8.56 2.01 11.35
CA GLY A 262 -10.02 2.11 11.25
C GLY A 262 -10.54 3.33 10.49
N ARG A 263 -9.69 4.29 10.11
CA ARG A 263 -10.09 5.50 9.37
C ARG A 263 -10.16 5.28 7.86
N PHE A 264 -9.45 4.27 7.34
CA PHE A 264 -9.27 4.08 5.91
C PHE A 264 -9.86 2.75 5.45
N ARG A 265 -10.56 2.75 4.32
CA ARG A 265 -11.01 1.55 3.62
C ARG A 265 -10.01 1.20 2.52
N ARG A 266 -9.53 -0.04 2.45
CA ARG A 266 -8.64 -0.48 1.37
C ARG A 266 -9.44 -1.12 0.24
N ALA A 267 -9.18 -0.69 -0.98
CA ALA A 267 -9.79 -1.26 -2.17
C ALA A 267 -9.13 -2.58 -2.57
N ARG A 268 -9.92 -3.64 -2.67
CA ARG A 268 -9.56 -4.98 -3.12
C ARG A 268 -9.46 -5.02 -4.64
N ILE A 269 -8.37 -5.59 -5.13
CA ILE A 269 -8.14 -5.80 -6.55
C ILE A 269 -9.10 -6.86 -7.13
N PHE A 270 -9.34 -7.94 -6.39
CA PHE A 270 -10.22 -9.05 -6.77
C PHE A 270 -11.07 -9.54 -5.60
N ASP A 271 -12.13 -10.30 -5.88
CA ASP A 271 -13.10 -10.72 -4.86
C ASP A 271 -12.72 -12.05 -4.21
N ARG A 272 -12.20 -12.98 -5.02
CA ARG A 272 -11.72 -14.30 -4.58
C ARG A 272 -10.65 -14.83 -5.52
N ARG A 273 -10.02 -15.94 -5.13
CA ARG A 273 -9.24 -16.79 -6.05
C ARG A 273 -10.05 -18.02 -6.40
N ASP A 274 -9.86 -18.55 -7.60
CA ASP A 274 -10.40 -19.87 -7.97
C ASP A 274 -9.49 -21.01 -7.46
N GLU A 275 -9.89 -22.25 -7.75
CA GLU A 275 -9.16 -23.47 -7.37
C GLU A 275 -7.73 -23.53 -7.94
N THR A 276 -7.47 -22.82 -9.04
CA THR A 276 -6.15 -22.72 -9.68
C THR A 276 -5.32 -21.54 -9.15
N GLY A 277 -5.88 -20.77 -8.22
CA GLY A 277 -5.25 -19.60 -7.63
C GLY A 277 -5.40 -18.32 -8.47
N ARG A 278 -6.15 -18.32 -9.57
CA ARG A 278 -6.34 -17.12 -10.41
C ARG A 278 -7.31 -16.14 -9.76
N PRO A 279 -7.07 -14.82 -9.88
CA PRO A 279 -7.96 -13.80 -9.34
C PRO A 279 -9.29 -13.77 -10.10
N VAL A 280 -10.40 -13.80 -9.38
CA VAL A 280 -11.76 -13.72 -9.92
C VAL A 280 -12.42 -12.43 -9.45
N VAL A 281 -13.03 -11.72 -10.40
CA VAL A 281 -13.78 -10.48 -10.17
C VAL A 281 -15.22 -10.68 -10.61
N GLU A 282 -16.15 -10.57 -9.69
CA GLU A 282 -17.59 -10.72 -9.91
C GLU A 282 -18.29 -9.43 -9.46
N ARG A 283 -18.10 -8.36 -10.26
CA ARG A 283 -18.58 -7.00 -9.93
C ARG A 283 -19.39 -6.43 -11.08
N PRO A 284 -20.41 -5.59 -10.80
CA PRO A 284 -21.11 -4.85 -11.85
C PRO A 284 -20.12 -3.99 -12.67
N PRO A 285 -20.22 -3.98 -14.01
CA PRO A 285 -19.33 -3.16 -14.84
C PRO A 285 -19.56 -1.67 -14.59
N VAL A 286 -18.50 -0.88 -14.70
CA VAL A 286 -18.60 0.58 -14.66
C VAL A 286 -19.20 1.07 -15.98
N PRO A 287 -20.27 1.90 -15.98
CA PRO A 287 -20.84 2.45 -17.20
C PRO A 287 -19.82 3.27 -18.01
N ASP A 288 -19.84 3.15 -19.34
CA ASP A 288 -18.87 3.84 -20.23
C ASP A 288 -18.84 5.36 -20.03
N ALA A 289 -19.99 5.99 -19.75
CA ALA A 289 -20.12 7.42 -19.49
C ALA A 289 -19.46 7.89 -18.17
N GLU A 290 -19.14 6.97 -17.26
CA GLU A 290 -18.50 7.24 -15.97
C GLU A 290 -17.02 6.82 -15.98
N ARG A 291 -16.64 5.87 -16.85
CA ARG A 291 -15.33 5.23 -16.86
C ARG A 291 -14.16 6.22 -16.87
N GLN A 292 -14.19 7.22 -17.75
CA GLN A 292 -13.10 8.20 -17.85
C GLN A 292 -12.98 9.05 -16.58
N ARG A 293 -14.11 9.56 -16.05
CA ARG A 293 -14.13 10.37 -14.82
C ARG A 293 -13.66 9.57 -13.61
N LEU A 294 -13.99 8.28 -13.55
CA LEU A 294 -13.50 7.37 -12.52
C LEU A 294 -11.99 7.15 -12.62
N LEU A 295 -11.47 6.93 -13.84
CA LEU A 295 -10.02 6.83 -14.06
C LEU A 295 -9.29 8.11 -13.67
N ASP A 296 -9.83 9.27 -14.02
CA ASP A 296 -9.25 10.57 -13.68
C ASP A 296 -9.19 10.76 -12.16
N TYR A 297 -10.28 10.44 -11.45
CA TYR A 297 -10.32 10.46 -9.97
C TYR A 297 -9.25 9.53 -9.37
N LEU A 298 -9.20 8.27 -9.80
CA LEU A 298 -8.31 7.26 -9.23
C LEU A 298 -6.83 7.53 -9.51
N ASN A 299 -6.49 8.11 -10.68
CA ASN A 299 -5.11 8.41 -11.07
C ASN A 299 -4.59 9.75 -10.52
N THR A 300 -5.47 10.73 -10.29
CA THR A 300 -5.07 12.07 -9.84
C THR A 300 -4.98 12.18 -8.31
N ALA A 301 -5.52 11.20 -7.59
CA ALA A 301 -5.47 11.18 -6.13
C ALA A 301 -4.03 11.25 -5.60
N PRO A 302 -3.79 11.94 -4.48
CA PRO A 302 -2.47 12.01 -3.86
C PRO A 302 -1.83 10.62 -3.65
N VAL A 303 -0.57 10.50 -4.06
CA VAL A 303 0.25 9.30 -3.84
C VAL A 303 0.81 9.32 -2.41
N ILE A 304 0.62 8.22 -1.68
CA ILE A 304 1.13 8.01 -0.32
C ILE A 304 2.49 7.33 -0.37
N VAL A 305 2.60 6.28 -1.19
CA VAL A 305 3.83 5.50 -1.37
C VAL A 305 4.00 5.21 -2.86
N SER A 306 5.18 5.49 -3.38
CA SER A 306 5.60 5.05 -4.72
C SER A 306 6.58 3.89 -4.57
N GLY A 307 6.25 2.75 -5.16
CA GLY A 307 7.13 1.61 -5.31
C GLY A 307 8.22 1.86 -6.36
N ARG A 308 9.25 1.00 -6.38
CA ARG A 308 10.31 1.05 -7.39
C ARG A 308 9.93 0.14 -8.55
N GLY A 309 9.54 0.74 -9.68
CA GLY A 309 9.27 0.01 -10.91
C GLY A 309 7.82 -0.49 -11.04
N PHE A 310 7.67 -1.56 -11.82
CA PHE A 310 6.38 -2.15 -12.15
C PHE A 310 6.26 -3.55 -11.55
N GLU A 311 5.04 -3.93 -11.18
CA GLU A 311 4.69 -5.25 -10.67
C GLU A 311 4.19 -6.15 -11.81
N PRO A 312 4.21 -7.49 -11.63
CA PRO A 312 3.55 -8.42 -12.53
C PRO A 312 2.03 -8.16 -12.59
N ASP A 313 1.47 -8.22 -13.79
CA ASP A 313 0.03 -8.13 -13.99
C ASP A 313 -0.67 -9.40 -13.48
N LEU A 314 -1.59 -9.25 -12.53
CA LEU A 314 -2.30 -10.37 -11.91
C LEU A 314 -3.28 -11.06 -12.87
N PHE A 315 -3.75 -10.37 -13.90
CA PHE A 315 -4.69 -10.88 -14.90
C PHE A 315 -3.99 -11.29 -16.21
N ASP A 316 -2.71 -10.95 -16.36
CA ASP A 316 -1.83 -11.38 -17.46
C ASP A 316 -0.43 -11.74 -16.91
N PRO A 317 -0.29 -12.83 -16.13
CA PRO A 317 0.96 -13.17 -15.46
C PRO A 317 2.09 -13.58 -16.40
N ASP A 318 1.76 -14.00 -17.63
CA ASP A 318 2.72 -14.34 -18.68
C ASP A 318 3.18 -13.08 -19.47
N GLY A 319 2.55 -11.93 -19.22
CA GLY A 319 2.87 -10.63 -19.80
C GLY A 319 4.09 -9.94 -19.17
N GLY A 320 4.38 -8.73 -19.65
CA GLY A 320 5.44 -7.88 -19.10
C GLY A 320 5.06 -7.25 -17.75
N GLN A 321 6.06 -6.85 -16.95
CA GLN A 321 5.83 -6.06 -15.72
C GLN A 321 5.49 -4.61 -16.11
N ASP A 322 4.20 -4.29 -16.17
CA ASP A 322 3.69 -2.96 -16.53
C ASP A 322 2.70 -2.38 -15.51
N THR A 323 2.39 -3.11 -14.44
CA THR A 323 1.45 -2.67 -13.40
C THR A 323 2.13 -1.66 -12.47
N PRO A 324 1.66 -0.40 -12.37
CA PRO A 324 2.33 0.61 -11.55
C PRO A 324 2.31 0.25 -10.06
N SER A 325 3.47 0.28 -9.42
CA SER A 325 3.59 0.09 -7.97
C SER A 325 3.48 1.45 -7.27
N ALA A 326 2.26 1.83 -6.88
CA ALA A 326 2.01 3.02 -6.06
C ALA A 326 0.70 2.87 -5.29
N HIS A 327 0.56 3.63 -4.20
CA HIS A 327 -0.66 3.67 -3.39
C HIS A 327 -1.20 5.09 -3.32
N HIS A 328 -2.51 5.23 -3.52
CA HIS A 328 -3.23 6.49 -3.54
C HIS A 328 -4.26 6.56 -2.41
N THR A 329 -4.67 7.77 -2.06
CA THR A 329 -5.81 8.00 -1.15
C THR A 329 -6.58 9.27 -1.47
N ASP A 330 -7.88 9.26 -1.17
CA ASP A 330 -8.75 10.44 -1.11
C ASP A 330 -9.06 10.87 0.34
N GLY A 331 -8.38 10.28 1.34
CA GLY A 331 -8.60 10.54 2.76
C GLY A 331 -9.60 9.59 3.44
N VAL A 332 -10.37 8.80 2.68
CA VAL A 332 -11.27 7.77 3.22
C VAL A 332 -10.94 6.39 2.65
N TRP A 333 -10.63 6.33 1.37
CA TRP A 333 -10.20 5.12 0.69
C TRP A 333 -8.70 5.15 0.41
N MET A 334 -8.10 3.97 0.41
CA MET A 334 -6.76 3.71 -0.12
C MET A 334 -6.85 2.65 -1.21
N TRP A 335 -6.12 2.85 -2.30
CA TRP A 335 -6.05 1.89 -3.40
C TRP A 335 -4.67 1.85 -4.02
N THR A 336 -4.33 0.71 -4.60
CA THR A 336 -3.12 0.54 -5.41
C THR A 336 -3.34 1.16 -6.80
N ALA A 337 -2.28 1.66 -7.43
CA ALA A 337 -2.30 2.15 -8.81
C ALA A 337 -2.61 1.04 -9.84
N SER A 338 -2.54 -0.23 -9.42
CA SER A 338 -3.04 -1.36 -10.19
C SER A 338 -4.56 -1.31 -10.40
N VAL A 339 -5.34 -0.71 -9.49
CA VAL A 339 -6.81 -0.59 -9.63
C VAL A 339 -7.20 0.22 -10.88
N PRO A 340 -6.76 1.49 -11.05
CA PRO A 340 -7.05 2.22 -12.29
C PRO A 340 -6.37 1.60 -13.51
N HIS A 341 -5.19 0.98 -13.36
CA HIS A 341 -4.53 0.28 -14.46
C HIS A 341 -5.37 -0.89 -15.00
N TYR A 342 -5.90 -1.76 -14.13
CA TYR A 342 -6.73 -2.90 -14.54
C TYR A 342 -8.10 -2.46 -15.08
N LEU A 343 -8.68 -1.38 -14.56
CA LEU A 343 -9.89 -0.79 -15.14
C LEU A 343 -9.63 -0.29 -16.57
N ALA A 344 -8.46 0.31 -16.82
CA ALA A 344 -8.09 0.82 -18.14
C ALA A 344 -7.73 -0.31 -19.13
N LYS A 345 -6.88 -1.25 -18.71
CA LYS A 345 -6.31 -2.33 -19.55
C LYS A 345 -7.29 -3.49 -19.75
N HIS A 346 -7.87 -4.01 -18.65
CA HIS A 346 -8.68 -5.23 -18.64
C HIS A 346 -10.18 -4.98 -18.50
N GLY A 347 -10.60 -3.73 -18.23
CA GLY A 347 -12.00 -3.41 -17.94
C GLY A 347 -12.48 -3.95 -16.59
N VAL A 348 -11.56 -4.34 -15.71
CA VAL A 348 -11.87 -4.86 -14.37
C VAL A 348 -12.46 -3.75 -13.52
N ALA A 349 -13.70 -3.92 -13.07
CA ALA A 349 -14.39 -2.93 -12.25
C ALA A 349 -13.75 -2.84 -10.84
N PRO A 350 -13.48 -1.61 -10.32
CA PRO A 350 -13.15 -1.41 -8.92
C PRO A 350 -14.28 -1.87 -7.99
N GLU A 351 -14.02 -1.94 -6.69
CA GLU A 351 -15.04 -2.33 -5.72
C GLU A 351 -16.29 -1.45 -5.81
N PRO A 352 -17.51 -2.02 -5.77
CA PRO A 352 -18.76 -1.25 -5.91
C PRO A 352 -18.89 -0.12 -4.90
N ASP A 353 -18.47 -0.36 -3.65
CA ASP A 353 -18.51 0.64 -2.59
C ASP A 353 -17.55 1.82 -2.83
N LEU A 354 -16.40 1.56 -3.46
CA LEU A 354 -15.48 2.61 -3.88
C LEU A 354 -16.09 3.42 -5.02
N VAL A 355 -16.63 2.75 -6.05
CA VAL A 355 -17.28 3.43 -7.17
C VAL A 355 -18.43 4.31 -6.67
N GLU A 356 -19.23 3.80 -5.75
CA GLU A 356 -20.33 4.55 -5.15
C GLU A 356 -19.85 5.73 -4.28
N HIS A 357 -18.73 5.56 -3.55
CA HIS A 357 -18.09 6.66 -2.85
C HIS A 357 -17.65 7.78 -3.82
N VAL A 358 -16.99 7.43 -4.92
CA VAL A 358 -16.56 8.39 -5.95
C VAL A 358 -17.76 9.11 -6.58
N ARG A 359 -18.87 8.41 -6.83
CA ARG A 359 -20.12 9.02 -7.32
C ARG A 359 -20.69 10.05 -6.34
N ARG A 360 -20.70 9.74 -5.04
CA ARG A 360 -21.16 10.68 -4.00
C ARG A 360 -20.30 11.95 -3.95
N ASN A 361 -19.01 11.82 -4.23
CA ASN A 361 -18.08 12.96 -4.36
C ASN A 361 -18.17 13.67 -5.73
N GLY A 362 -19.10 13.26 -6.61
CA GLY A 362 -19.27 13.85 -7.93
C GLY A 362 -18.08 13.66 -8.86
N PHE A 363 -17.27 12.60 -8.67
CA PHE A 363 -16.01 12.37 -9.37
C PHE A 363 -14.96 13.48 -9.15
N ALA A 364 -15.09 14.29 -8.10
CA ALA A 364 -14.11 15.31 -7.72
C ALA A 364 -13.35 14.87 -6.47
N LEU A 365 -12.02 14.95 -6.51
CA LEU A 365 -11.17 14.58 -5.39
C LEU A 365 -11.34 15.54 -4.22
N PRO A 366 -11.60 15.04 -2.99
CA PRO A 366 -11.54 15.84 -1.78
C PRO A 366 -10.13 16.40 -1.54
N GLU A 367 -10.04 17.51 -0.79
CA GLU A 367 -8.75 18.05 -0.36
C GLU A 367 -8.13 17.13 0.71
N VAL A 368 -7.02 16.47 0.37
CA VAL A 368 -6.30 15.59 1.30
C VAL A 368 -5.15 16.33 1.98
N GLY A 369 -5.39 16.78 3.20
CA GLY A 369 -4.39 17.46 4.04
C GLY A 369 -3.15 16.60 4.33
N ARG A 370 -2.09 17.23 4.84
CA ARG A 370 -0.86 16.52 5.22
C ARG A 370 -1.11 15.46 6.30
N GLU A 371 -1.92 15.79 7.31
CA GLU A 371 -2.26 14.87 8.40
C GLU A 371 -2.95 13.59 7.90
N ALA A 372 -3.91 13.72 6.98
CA ALA A 372 -4.59 12.57 6.38
C ALA A 372 -3.62 11.70 5.56
N ARG A 373 -2.69 12.31 4.83
CA ARG A 373 -1.64 11.59 4.09
C ARG A 373 -0.66 10.87 5.02
N ASP A 374 -0.23 11.53 6.08
CA ASP A 374 0.68 10.96 7.09
C ASP A 374 0.01 9.78 7.83
N ALA A 375 -1.28 9.92 8.16
CA ALA A 375 -2.08 8.86 8.75
C ALA A 375 -2.28 7.68 7.78
N ALA A 376 -2.53 7.96 6.50
CA ALA A 376 -2.65 6.91 5.48
C ALA A 376 -1.32 6.19 5.24
N TYR A 377 -0.20 6.91 5.26
CA TYR A 377 1.15 6.34 5.19
C TYR A 377 1.43 5.40 6.36
N LEU A 378 1.09 5.84 7.58
CA LEU A 378 1.22 5.01 8.78
C LEU A 378 0.31 3.79 8.73
N ALA A 379 -0.95 3.96 8.29
CA ALA A 379 -1.89 2.86 8.14
C ALA A 379 -1.41 1.83 7.11
N LEU A 380 -0.71 2.26 6.05
CA LEU A 380 -0.24 1.40 4.97
C LEU A 380 1.10 0.71 5.26
N THR A 381 2.02 1.39 5.95
CA THR A 381 3.41 0.92 6.12
C THR A 381 3.73 0.50 7.56
N GLY A 382 2.94 0.95 8.53
CA GLY A 382 3.26 0.87 9.96
C GLY A 382 4.39 1.81 10.40
N GLU A 383 4.96 2.58 9.47
CA GLU A 383 6.02 3.54 9.75
C GLU A 383 5.43 4.94 9.89
N LEU A 384 5.99 5.73 10.80
CA LEU A 384 5.74 7.17 10.76
C LEU A 384 6.42 7.70 9.49
N PRO A 385 5.74 8.57 8.72
CA PRO A 385 6.39 9.21 7.59
C PRO A 385 7.65 9.88 8.12
N ALA A 386 8.80 9.54 7.50
CA ALA A 386 10.03 10.22 7.81
C ALA A 386 9.72 11.71 7.73
N PRO A 387 10.09 12.53 8.74
CA PRO A 387 10.00 13.96 8.57
C PRO A 387 10.74 14.24 7.27
N VAL A 388 10.01 14.66 6.23
CA VAL A 388 10.63 15.20 5.04
C VAL A 388 11.62 16.20 5.63
N PRO A 389 12.94 16.01 5.46
CA PRO A 389 13.86 17.03 5.89
C PRO A 389 13.32 18.26 5.20
N GLY A 390 12.77 19.20 5.99
CA GLY A 390 12.55 20.52 5.46
C GLY A 390 13.88 20.90 4.81
N PRO A 391 13.88 21.63 3.69
CA PRO A 391 15.14 22.20 3.20
C PRO A 391 15.88 22.72 4.44
N PRO A 392 17.14 22.27 4.68
CA PRO A 392 17.84 22.62 5.91
C PRO A 392 17.63 24.11 6.10
N PRO A 393 17.24 24.57 7.31
CA PRO A 393 17.02 26.00 7.52
C PRO A 393 18.25 26.68 6.93
N PRO A 394 18.07 27.60 5.95
CA PRO A 394 19.19 28.13 5.20
C PRO A 394 20.24 28.52 6.24
N PRO A 395 21.49 28.03 6.11
CA PRO A 395 22.51 28.33 7.11
C PRO A 395 22.39 29.81 7.41
N SER A 396 22.31 30.21 8.68
CA SER A 396 22.03 31.60 9.02
C SER A 396 23.13 32.46 8.40
N LEU A 397 22.87 32.94 7.19
CA LEU A 397 23.84 33.66 6.40
C LEU A 397 23.90 35.05 7.03
N PRO A 398 25.11 35.56 7.30
CA PRO A 398 25.28 36.96 7.65
C PRO A 398 24.46 37.84 6.70
N ASP A 399 23.89 38.95 7.18
CA ASP A 399 23.08 39.84 6.33
C ASP A 399 23.83 40.26 5.06
N ARG A 400 25.15 40.37 5.14
CA ARG A 400 26.05 40.62 4.00
C ARG A 400 25.90 39.55 2.92
N ASP A 401 25.97 38.27 3.29
CA ASP A 401 25.93 37.15 2.34
C ASP A 401 24.54 36.99 1.72
N ARG A 402 23.48 37.24 2.50
CA ARG A 402 22.10 37.32 1.95
C ARG A 402 21.95 38.38 0.87
N ARG A 403 22.53 39.57 1.07
CA ARG A 403 22.52 40.63 0.06
C ARG A 403 23.31 40.24 -1.19
N VAL A 404 24.45 39.57 -1.02
CA VAL A 404 25.28 39.11 -2.15
C VAL A 404 24.56 38.04 -2.97
N LEU A 405 23.90 37.05 -2.33
CA LEU A 405 23.10 36.04 -3.04
C LEU A 405 21.95 36.67 -3.84
N ALA A 406 21.22 37.62 -3.25
CA ALA A 406 20.15 38.32 -3.95
C ALA A 406 20.68 39.07 -5.20
N ILE A 407 21.89 39.63 -5.14
CA ILE A 407 22.55 40.24 -6.30
C ILE A 407 22.89 39.16 -7.34
N ILE A 408 23.49 38.04 -6.94
CA ILE A 408 23.88 36.96 -7.85
C ILE A 408 22.66 36.38 -8.57
N GLU A 409 21.60 36.05 -7.84
CA GLU A 409 20.37 35.49 -8.39
C GLU A 409 19.69 36.46 -9.36
N ARG A 410 19.61 37.75 -9.00
CA ARG A 410 19.10 38.79 -9.90
C ARG A 410 19.91 38.85 -11.20
N GLN A 411 21.23 38.80 -11.12
CA GLN A 411 22.12 38.89 -12.28
C GLN A 411 22.05 37.63 -13.17
N LEU A 412 21.90 36.44 -12.59
CA LEU A 412 21.67 35.19 -13.34
C LEU A 412 20.35 35.24 -14.13
N SER A 413 19.30 35.73 -13.48
CA SER A 413 17.99 35.94 -14.11
C SER A 413 18.06 36.97 -15.24
N GLU A 414 18.72 38.12 -15.00
CA GLU A 414 18.93 39.16 -16.02
C GLU A 414 19.74 38.65 -17.22
N ALA A 415 20.74 37.81 -16.97
CA ALA A 415 21.54 37.13 -17.99
C ALA A 415 20.78 36.02 -18.76
N GLY A 416 19.54 35.70 -18.37
CA GLY A 416 18.71 34.69 -19.02
C GLY A 416 19.14 33.26 -18.73
N VAL A 417 19.84 33.03 -17.61
CA VAL A 417 20.21 31.69 -17.18
C VAL A 417 18.96 31.00 -16.62
N LEU A 418 18.62 29.82 -17.13
CA LEU A 418 17.46 29.08 -16.64
C LEU A 418 17.68 28.62 -15.19
N PRO A 419 16.67 28.73 -14.31
CA PRO A 419 16.75 28.17 -12.95
C PRO A 419 17.05 26.66 -12.92
N ALA A 420 16.79 25.93 -14.01
CA ALA A 420 17.11 24.51 -14.11
C ALA A 420 18.63 24.22 -14.20
N VAL A 421 19.45 25.18 -14.65
CA VAL A 421 20.88 24.94 -14.93
C VAL A 421 21.81 25.46 -13.83
N TYR A 422 21.27 26.04 -12.76
CA TYR A 422 22.04 26.41 -11.58
C TYR A 422 21.29 26.08 -10.27
N ARG A 423 22.05 25.98 -9.18
CA ARG A 423 21.52 25.93 -7.82
C ARG A 423 22.32 26.88 -6.94
N LEU A 424 21.64 27.61 -6.06
CA LEU A 424 22.27 28.46 -5.05
C LEU A 424 21.96 27.85 -3.68
N LEU A 425 23.01 27.66 -2.87
CA LEU A 425 22.96 27.00 -1.56
C LEU A 425 22.49 25.55 -1.59
N ASP A 426 22.50 24.91 -2.76
CA ASP A 426 22.03 23.55 -2.97
C ASP A 426 22.76 22.90 -4.14
N SER A 427 22.59 21.58 -4.30
CA SER A 427 23.19 20.78 -5.36
C SER A 427 22.12 20.03 -6.18
N ALA A 428 22.27 20.00 -7.51
CA ALA A 428 21.38 19.24 -8.38
C ALA A 428 22.11 18.71 -9.62
N GLU A 429 21.75 17.49 -10.03
CA GLU A 429 22.27 16.85 -11.24
C GLU A 429 22.11 17.73 -12.48
N GLY A 430 23.17 17.85 -13.27
CA GLY A 430 23.17 18.63 -14.51
C GLY A 430 23.12 20.16 -14.34
N ALA A 431 23.18 20.67 -13.09
CA ALA A 431 23.24 22.09 -12.79
C ALA A 431 24.64 22.50 -12.27
N THR A 432 25.04 23.75 -12.54
CA THR A 432 26.20 24.38 -11.91
C THR A 432 25.76 24.96 -10.56
N CYS A 433 26.27 24.39 -9.49
CA CYS A 433 25.81 24.63 -8.14
C CYS A 433 26.81 25.51 -7.38
N LEU A 434 26.32 26.52 -6.67
CA LEU A 434 27.08 27.30 -5.69
C LEU A 434 26.61 26.89 -4.30
N GLU A 435 27.50 26.31 -3.50
CA GLU A 435 27.18 25.74 -2.19
C GLU A 435 28.27 26.05 -1.15
N ARG A 436 27.96 25.86 0.13
CA ARG A 436 28.93 26.03 1.22
C ARG A 436 29.47 24.67 1.63
N VAL A 437 30.80 24.49 1.59
CA VAL A 437 31.50 23.26 1.97
C VAL A 437 32.47 23.58 3.11
N GLY A 438 32.05 23.28 4.34
CA GLY A 438 32.78 23.73 5.54
C GLY A 438 32.78 25.26 5.66
N ASP A 439 33.97 25.85 5.71
CA ASP A 439 34.16 27.31 5.78
C ASP A 439 34.41 27.98 4.42
N GLU A 440 34.36 27.22 3.33
CA GLU A 440 34.59 27.71 1.96
C GLU A 440 33.31 27.64 1.11
N TRP A 441 33.28 28.45 0.06
CA TRP A 441 32.27 28.41 -0.99
C TRP A 441 32.76 27.58 -2.16
N GLN A 442 31.91 26.72 -2.71
CA GLN A 442 32.23 25.87 -3.84
C GLN A 442 31.31 26.16 -5.01
N VAL A 443 31.87 26.23 -6.23
CA VAL A 443 31.11 26.18 -7.49
C VAL A 443 31.50 24.92 -8.25
N ALA A 444 30.52 24.04 -8.51
CA ALA A 444 30.75 22.77 -9.21
C ALA A 444 29.53 22.33 -10.02
N GLY A 445 29.75 21.60 -11.13
CA GLY A 445 28.67 20.82 -11.75
C GLY A 445 28.45 19.52 -10.98
N TYR A 446 27.27 18.90 -11.08
CA TYR A 446 27.00 17.61 -10.42
C TYR A 446 26.67 16.52 -11.44
N GLU A 447 27.32 15.36 -11.28
CA GLU A 447 27.11 14.16 -12.10
C GLU A 447 27.15 12.91 -11.20
N ARG A 448 26.08 12.12 -11.17
CA ARG A 448 25.90 10.93 -10.30
C ARG A 448 26.15 11.20 -8.82
N GLY A 449 25.66 12.33 -8.33
CA GLY A 449 25.74 12.79 -6.94
C GLY A 449 27.13 13.27 -6.53
N LYS A 450 28.05 13.45 -7.47
CA LYS A 450 29.43 13.90 -7.19
C LYS A 450 29.74 15.24 -7.87
N PRO A 451 30.44 16.16 -7.18
CA PRO A 451 30.86 17.42 -7.77
C PRO A 451 31.96 17.19 -8.82
N ARG A 452 31.77 17.80 -9.99
CA ARG A 452 32.67 17.76 -11.14
C ARG A 452 33.39 19.10 -11.27
N GLY A 453 34.72 19.04 -11.19
CA GLY A 453 35.60 20.21 -11.32
C GLY A 453 35.37 21.31 -10.27
N PRO A 454 35.24 20.98 -8.96
CA PRO A 454 34.90 21.96 -7.94
C PRO A 454 35.94 23.08 -7.85
N GLN A 455 35.47 24.32 -7.92
CA GLN A 455 36.27 25.51 -7.64
C GLN A 455 35.89 26.05 -6.27
N ARG A 456 36.88 26.33 -5.42
CA ARG A 456 36.67 26.78 -4.04
C ARG A 456 37.09 28.23 -3.85
N PHE A 457 36.34 28.95 -3.04
CA PHE A 457 36.48 30.37 -2.80
C PHE A 457 36.30 30.68 -1.31
N ALA A 458 37.08 31.62 -0.79
CA ALA A 458 36.93 32.07 0.58
C ALA A 458 35.71 32.99 0.78
N GLN A 459 35.30 33.72 -0.27
CA GLN A 459 34.20 34.68 -0.22
C GLN A 459 33.09 34.34 -1.21
N LEU A 460 31.84 34.54 -0.77
CA LEU A 460 30.64 34.32 -1.58
C LEU A 460 30.60 35.19 -2.84
N TRP A 461 31.13 36.41 -2.76
CA TRP A 461 31.20 37.31 -3.90
C TRP A 461 32.03 36.72 -5.05
N ASP A 462 33.19 36.16 -4.72
CA ASP A 462 34.10 35.57 -5.72
C ASP A 462 33.50 34.31 -6.34
N ALA A 463 32.87 33.46 -5.51
CA ALA A 463 32.11 32.30 -5.98
C ALA A 463 30.96 32.71 -6.90
N GLY A 464 30.22 33.76 -6.54
CA GLY A 464 29.12 34.31 -7.33
C GLY A 464 29.57 34.88 -8.68
N ALA A 465 30.68 35.64 -8.68
CA ALA A 465 31.28 36.17 -9.91
C ALA A 465 31.76 35.05 -10.82
N PHE A 466 32.37 34.00 -10.25
CA PHE A 466 32.78 32.81 -11.01
C PHE A 466 31.59 32.06 -11.60
N LEU A 467 30.52 31.85 -10.83
CA LEU A 467 29.28 31.21 -11.30
C LEU A 467 28.65 32.01 -12.45
N LEU A 468 28.48 33.32 -12.26
CA LEU A 468 27.95 34.24 -13.27
C LEU A 468 28.81 34.19 -14.54
N GLY A 469 30.13 34.29 -14.42
CA GLY A 469 31.06 34.19 -15.55
C GLY A 469 30.95 32.85 -16.28
N SER A 470 30.93 31.74 -15.53
CA SER A 470 30.87 30.39 -16.11
C SER A 470 29.58 30.14 -16.90
N LEU A 471 28.45 30.59 -16.36
CA LEU A 471 27.13 30.44 -16.98
C LEU A 471 26.88 31.47 -18.08
N THR A 472 27.59 32.60 -18.06
CA THR A 472 27.50 33.60 -19.12
C THR A 472 28.47 33.35 -20.28
N ILE A 473 29.63 32.76 -20.06
CA ILE A 473 30.62 32.48 -21.12
C ILE A 473 30.29 31.18 -21.87
N SER A 474 29.55 30.25 -21.25
CA SER A 474 29.20 28.97 -21.88
C SER A 474 28.17 29.12 -23.02
N PRO A 475 28.35 28.44 -24.16
CA PRO A 475 27.51 28.61 -25.34
C PRO A 475 26.08 28.06 -25.14
N PHE A 476 25.09 28.89 -25.50
CA PHE A 476 23.64 28.70 -25.78
C PHE A 476 22.84 27.48 -25.27
N GLY A 477 23.40 26.26 -25.23
CA GLY A 477 22.71 25.02 -24.85
C GLY A 477 22.24 24.95 -23.40
N LEU A 478 22.79 25.77 -22.50
CA LEU A 478 22.39 25.88 -21.09
C LEU A 478 21.49 27.09 -20.80
N ARG A 479 21.20 27.95 -21.80
CA ARG A 479 20.33 29.14 -21.67
C ARG A 479 18.93 28.96 -22.26
N GLY A 480 18.56 27.73 -22.63
CA GLY A 480 17.16 27.40 -22.94
C GLY A 480 16.54 28.08 -24.17
N GLY A 481 17.34 28.47 -25.16
CA GLY A 481 16.82 29.06 -26.39
C GLY A 481 17.35 28.36 -27.63
N THR A 482 16.46 27.85 -28.49
CA THR A 482 16.78 27.62 -29.90
C THR A 482 17.24 28.95 -30.52
N ARG A 483 18.25 28.93 -31.40
CA ARG A 483 18.68 30.12 -32.17
C ARG A 483 17.44 30.81 -32.76
N ASP A 484 17.33 32.12 -32.55
CA ASP A 484 16.27 32.95 -33.11
C ASP A 484 16.25 32.82 -34.64
N ARG A 485 15.37 31.96 -35.15
CA ARG A 485 15.01 31.93 -36.56
C ARG A 485 13.84 32.87 -36.71
N ASN A 486 14.05 34.05 -37.27
CA ASN A 486 12.96 34.98 -37.61
C ASN A 486 12.21 34.51 -38.87
N THR A 487 11.89 33.22 -38.97
CA THR A 487 10.97 32.68 -39.99
C THR A 487 9.54 32.75 -39.46
N ALA A 488 8.56 32.89 -40.35
CA ALA A 488 7.15 33.03 -39.96
C ALA A 488 6.67 31.86 -39.06
N ALA A 489 7.11 30.63 -39.35
CA ALA A 489 6.80 29.46 -38.53
C ALA A 489 7.37 29.55 -37.11
N ALA A 490 8.65 29.90 -36.98
CA ALA A 490 9.31 29.98 -35.67
C ALA A 490 8.85 31.17 -34.81
N LEU A 491 8.27 32.21 -35.42
CA LEU A 491 7.64 33.31 -34.69
C LEU A 491 6.27 32.92 -34.12
N ASN A 492 5.50 32.08 -34.83
CA ASN A 492 4.18 31.61 -34.37
C ASN A 492 4.29 30.58 -33.22
N ASP A 493 5.41 29.89 -33.09
CA ASP A 493 5.62 28.84 -32.08
C ASP A 493 5.87 29.40 -30.66
N TRP A 494 6.07 30.71 -30.50
CA TRP A 494 6.25 31.30 -29.17
C TRP A 494 4.92 31.32 -28.39
N PRO A 495 4.93 30.89 -27.11
CA PRO A 495 3.71 30.75 -26.31
C PRO A 495 3.08 32.08 -25.89
N VAL A 496 3.80 33.20 -26.06
CA VAL A 496 3.28 34.55 -25.85
C VAL A 496 3.40 35.33 -27.15
N GLN A 497 2.26 35.81 -27.66
CA GLN A 497 2.18 36.55 -28.92
C GLN A 497 1.85 38.03 -28.68
N PRO A 498 2.28 38.96 -29.55
CA PRO A 498 1.95 40.37 -29.43
C PRO A 498 0.44 40.57 -29.64
N LEU A 499 -0.19 41.38 -28.79
CA LEU A 499 -1.60 41.72 -28.95
C LEU A 499 -1.82 42.72 -30.11
N PRO A 500 -3.06 42.86 -30.62
CA PRO A 500 -3.36 43.80 -31.69
C PRO A 500 -2.83 45.21 -31.40
N GLY A 501 -2.11 45.77 -32.37
CA GLY A 501 -1.49 47.09 -32.27
C GLY A 501 -0.08 47.08 -31.67
N GLU A 502 0.43 45.96 -31.14
CA GLU A 502 1.84 45.87 -30.72
C GLU A 502 2.80 45.63 -31.88
N PRO A 503 4.07 46.04 -31.73
CA PRO A 503 5.13 45.64 -32.66
C PRO A 503 5.21 44.10 -32.78
N PRO A 504 5.57 43.57 -33.96
CA PRO A 504 5.73 42.14 -34.15
C PRO A 504 6.93 41.59 -33.37
N LEU A 505 6.96 40.28 -33.14
CA LEU A 505 8.02 39.59 -32.39
C LEU A 505 9.43 39.77 -32.96
N THR A 506 9.57 40.18 -34.23
CA THR A 506 10.85 40.54 -34.84
C THR A 506 11.50 41.76 -34.21
N LEU A 507 10.78 42.54 -33.39
CA LEU A 507 11.35 43.61 -32.56
C LEU A 507 12.34 43.06 -31.54
N LEU A 508 12.18 41.79 -31.13
CA LEU A 508 12.99 41.18 -30.10
C LEU A 508 14.02 40.24 -30.72
N ALA A 509 15.26 40.37 -30.29
CA ALA A 509 16.30 39.36 -30.42
C ALA A 509 16.50 38.64 -29.08
N GLU A 510 17.14 37.47 -29.13
CA GLU A 510 17.44 36.64 -27.95
C GLU A 510 16.17 36.30 -27.14
N LYS A 511 15.09 36.02 -27.88
CA LYS A 511 13.79 35.68 -27.32
C LYS A 511 13.91 34.45 -26.43
N ARG A 512 13.37 34.54 -25.22
CA ARG A 512 13.37 33.45 -24.23
C ARG A 512 12.20 33.59 -23.28
N ILE A 513 11.76 32.48 -22.71
CA ILE A 513 10.78 32.52 -21.63
C ILE A 513 11.49 32.85 -20.32
N ALA A 514 11.02 33.89 -19.65
CA ALA A 514 11.54 34.37 -18.37
C ALA A 514 10.42 34.44 -17.33
N VAL A 515 10.77 34.48 -16.05
CA VAL A 515 9.83 34.71 -14.94
C VAL A 515 10.21 36.03 -14.28
N LEU A 516 9.28 36.98 -14.24
CA LEU A 516 9.43 38.23 -13.52
C LEU A 516 9.01 38.01 -12.06
N MET A 517 9.90 38.30 -11.13
CA MET A 517 9.64 38.16 -9.70
C MET A 517 8.85 39.35 -9.14
N PRO A 518 8.12 39.18 -8.03
CA PRO A 518 7.48 40.27 -7.30
C PRO A 518 8.43 41.42 -6.98
N GLY A 519 7.94 42.66 -7.03
CA GLY A 519 8.70 43.89 -6.86
C GLY A 519 9.37 44.42 -8.14
N ARG A 520 9.40 43.66 -9.25
CA ARG A 520 9.98 44.14 -10.52
C ARG A 520 9.13 45.27 -11.09
N GLU A 521 9.78 46.39 -11.43
CA GLU A 521 9.12 47.52 -12.08
C GLU A 521 9.25 47.45 -13.61
N LEU A 522 8.13 47.75 -14.26
CA LEU A 522 7.95 47.74 -15.70
C LEU A 522 7.50 49.11 -16.18
N VAL A 523 7.89 49.48 -17.39
CA VAL A 523 7.45 50.70 -18.07
C VAL A 523 6.81 50.36 -19.41
N ARG A 524 5.77 51.12 -19.77
CA ARG A 524 5.06 50.96 -21.05
C ARG A 524 4.75 52.31 -21.68
N TYR A 525 4.88 52.34 -23.00
CA TYR A 525 4.45 53.44 -23.87
C TYR A 525 3.35 52.91 -24.81
N GLY A 526 2.09 53.12 -24.42
CA GLY A 526 0.93 52.58 -25.12
C GLY A 526 -0.28 52.30 -24.23
N ALA A 527 -1.41 51.98 -24.85
CA ALA A 527 -2.67 51.70 -24.15
C ALA A 527 -2.59 50.44 -23.26
N PRO A 528 -3.33 50.35 -22.13
CA PRO A 528 -3.36 49.17 -21.26
C PRO A 528 -3.86 47.87 -21.91
N ALA A 529 -4.53 47.95 -23.06
CA ALA A 529 -5.02 46.80 -23.82
C ALA A 529 -3.92 45.99 -24.53
N GLY A 530 -2.68 46.50 -24.60
CA GLY A 530 -1.55 45.77 -25.16
C GLY A 530 -0.69 45.09 -24.09
N ASN A 531 0.27 44.27 -24.54
CA ASN A 531 1.06 43.39 -23.66
C ASN A 531 2.58 43.61 -23.72
N LEU A 532 3.09 44.57 -24.50
CA LEU A 532 4.52 44.88 -24.55
C LEU A 532 4.92 45.81 -23.40
N THR A 533 5.94 45.44 -22.64
CA THR A 533 6.51 46.24 -21.56
C THR A 533 8.03 46.23 -21.64
N PHE A 534 8.69 47.15 -20.94
CA PHE A 534 10.13 47.26 -20.85
C PHE A 534 10.55 47.29 -19.39
N ALA A 535 11.80 46.96 -19.08
CA ALA A 535 12.30 47.15 -17.72
C ALA A 535 12.25 48.64 -17.35
N ALA A 536 11.85 48.95 -16.11
CA ALA A 536 11.98 50.31 -15.59
C ALA A 536 13.43 50.80 -15.74
N GLY A 537 13.60 52.06 -16.15
CA GLY A 537 14.90 52.67 -16.44
C GLY A 537 15.42 52.44 -17.86
N THR A 538 14.73 51.66 -18.71
CA THR A 538 15.04 51.60 -20.14
C THR A 538 14.75 52.96 -20.79
N GLU A 539 15.73 53.57 -21.45
CA GLU A 539 15.52 54.82 -22.19
C GLU A 539 14.65 54.61 -23.43
N PHE A 540 13.87 55.60 -23.85
CA PHE A 540 12.95 55.46 -24.99
C PHE A 540 13.68 55.03 -26.28
N ALA A 541 14.89 55.56 -26.50
CA ALA A 541 15.73 55.18 -27.65
C ALA A 541 16.17 53.72 -27.64
N ALA A 542 16.26 53.10 -26.45
CA ALA A 542 16.57 51.68 -26.32
C ALA A 542 15.34 50.79 -26.53
N MET A 543 14.12 51.34 -26.68
CA MET A 543 12.88 50.55 -26.83
C MET A 543 12.54 50.21 -28.29
N SER A 544 13.18 50.85 -29.26
CA SER A 544 12.90 50.67 -30.70
C SER A 544 11.44 50.85 -31.13
N LEU A 545 10.71 51.65 -30.34
CA LEU A 545 9.34 52.09 -30.64
C LEU A 545 9.36 53.29 -31.59
N ARG A 546 8.24 53.51 -32.27
CA ARG A 546 8.06 54.72 -33.10
C ARG A 546 8.00 55.98 -32.21
N PRO A 547 8.56 57.12 -32.65
CA PRO A 547 8.53 58.36 -31.87
C PRO A 547 7.15 58.78 -31.35
N GLU A 548 6.07 58.52 -32.09
CA GLU A 548 4.71 58.90 -31.67
C GLU A 548 4.23 58.13 -30.42
N ARG A 549 4.86 56.98 -30.10
CA ARG A 549 4.56 56.21 -28.88
C ARG A 549 5.03 56.92 -27.62
N GLU A 550 5.99 57.83 -27.72
CA GLU A 550 6.53 58.56 -26.56
C GLU A 550 5.43 59.33 -25.82
N GLN A 551 4.47 59.88 -26.57
CA GLN A 551 3.30 60.61 -26.04
C GLN A 551 2.25 59.70 -25.34
N GLN A 552 2.40 58.37 -25.42
CA GLN A 552 1.44 57.40 -24.88
C GLN A 552 1.89 56.79 -23.54
N GLY A 553 2.94 57.33 -22.93
CA GLY A 553 3.51 56.92 -21.66
C GLY A 553 4.37 58.04 -21.03
N PRO A 554 5.25 57.73 -20.08
CA PRO A 554 5.46 56.41 -19.49
C PRO A 554 4.33 56.04 -18.52
N ARG A 555 3.81 54.81 -18.64
CA ARG A 555 3.00 54.18 -17.59
C ARG A 555 3.85 53.16 -16.86
N ARG A 556 3.85 53.20 -15.54
CA ARG A 556 4.70 52.34 -14.70
C ARG A 556 3.85 51.31 -13.98
N TYR A 557 4.41 50.12 -13.81
CA TYR A 557 3.76 49.00 -13.14
C TYR A 557 4.75 48.27 -12.25
N ARG A 558 4.26 47.67 -11.18
CA ARG A 558 5.02 46.76 -10.31
C ARG A 558 4.43 45.36 -10.40
N VAL A 559 5.29 44.36 -10.53
CA VAL A 559 4.91 42.95 -10.48
C VAL A 559 4.61 42.55 -9.03
N GLU A 560 3.45 41.97 -8.76
CA GLU A 560 3.04 41.57 -7.39
C GLU A 560 3.18 40.07 -7.15
N ARG A 561 3.15 39.26 -8.21
CA ARG A 561 3.33 37.80 -8.18
C ARG A 561 4.24 37.35 -9.31
N GLU A 562 4.82 36.16 -9.20
CA GLU A 562 5.65 35.59 -10.27
C GLU A 562 4.90 35.57 -11.62
N LEU A 563 5.49 36.19 -12.64
CA LEU A 563 4.85 36.35 -13.94
C LEU A 563 5.73 35.78 -15.05
N ARG A 564 5.26 34.72 -15.71
CA ARG A 564 5.96 34.10 -16.85
C ARG A 564 5.72 34.91 -18.14
N VAL A 565 6.79 35.38 -18.76
CA VAL A 565 6.79 36.30 -19.90
C VAL A 565 7.70 35.83 -21.02
N LEU A 566 7.52 36.38 -22.22
CA LEU A 566 8.54 36.31 -23.26
C LEU A 566 9.46 37.53 -23.14
N ALA A 567 10.73 37.29 -22.79
CA ALA A 567 11.75 38.31 -22.69
C ALA A 567 12.62 38.34 -23.95
N GLY A 568 13.12 39.51 -24.30
CA GLY A 568 14.11 39.69 -25.36
C GLY A 568 14.79 41.04 -25.26
N GLN A 569 15.82 41.24 -26.08
CA GLN A 569 16.41 42.55 -26.30
C GLN A 569 15.83 43.17 -27.56
N THR A 570 15.52 44.46 -27.52
CA THR A 570 15.07 45.15 -28.73
C THR A 570 16.19 45.21 -29.77
N VAL A 571 15.88 44.89 -31.02
CA VAL A 571 16.79 45.13 -32.15
C VAL A 571 16.72 46.60 -32.56
N SER A 572 17.73 47.10 -33.27
CA SER A 572 17.64 48.42 -33.89
C SER A 572 16.48 48.45 -34.90
N TRP A 573 15.54 49.37 -34.70
CA TRP A 573 14.36 49.54 -35.56
C TRP A 573 13.78 50.96 -35.39
N HIS A 574 13.04 51.48 -36.37
CA HIS A 574 12.46 52.83 -36.38
C HIS A 574 13.48 53.96 -36.12
N ASP A 575 14.69 53.84 -36.68
CA ASP A 575 15.82 54.77 -36.48
C ASP A 575 16.25 54.91 -35.01
N GLN A 576 15.94 53.92 -34.18
CA GLN A 576 16.38 53.82 -32.80
C GLN A 576 17.45 52.73 -32.65
N PRO A 577 18.43 52.92 -31.75
CA PRO A 577 19.53 51.97 -31.55
C PRO A 577 19.08 50.63 -30.95
N GLY A 578 17.98 50.60 -30.19
CA GLY A 578 17.53 49.40 -29.48
C GLY A 578 18.48 48.98 -28.36
N GLY A 579 18.48 47.70 -28.02
CA GLY A 579 19.29 47.11 -26.94
C GLY A 579 18.62 47.13 -25.56
N GLY A 580 17.41 47.66 -25.45
CA GLY A 580 16.63 47.69 -24.22
C GLY A 580 15.99 46.34 -23.89
N PRO A 581 15.93 45.95 -22.60
CA PRO A 581 15.22 44.75 -22.17
C PRO A 581 13.70 44.93 -22.26
N ALA A 582 13.06 44.07 -23.02
CA ALA A 582 11.62 44.08 -23.26
C ALA A 582 10.98 42.76 -22.79
N TYR A 583 9.74 42.86 -22.33
CA TYR A 583 8.93 41.77 -21.83
C TYR A 583 7.53 41.81 -22.46
N LEU A 584 7.16 40.74 -23.13
CA LEU A 584 5.83 40.52 -23.65
C LEU A 584 5.05 39.67 -22.64
N LEU A 585 3.96 40.23 -22.12
CA LEU A 585 3.12 39.58 -21.11
C LEU A 585 2.10 38.62 -21.76
N PRO A 586 1.65 37.57 -21.07
CA PRO A 586 0.72 36.57 -21.65
C PRO A 586 -0.70 37.09 -21.92
N LYS A 587 -1.06 38.26 -21.36
CA LYS A 587 -2.36 38.94 -21.50
C LYS A 587 -2.15 40.45 -21.54
N ALA A 588 -3.20 41.23 -21.76
CA ALA A 588 -3.12 42.67 -21.73
C ALA A 588 -2.69 43.17 -20.35
N VAL A 589 -1.98 44.30 -20.29
CA VAL A 589 -1.57 44.92 -19.02
C VAL A 589 -2.79 45.22 -18.14
N ALA A 590 -3.91 45.65 -18.73
CA ALA A 590 -5.16 45.86 -18.01
C ALA A 590 -5.67 44.60 -17.29
N ASP A 591 -5.54 43.42 -17.93
CA ASP A 591 -5.99 42.15 -17.35
C ASP A 591 -5.10 41.74 -16.17
N HIS A 592 -3.79 41.95 -16.29
CA HIS A 592 -2.83 41.70 -15.20
C HIS A 592 -3.02 42.66 -14.03
N VAL A 593 -3.48 43.88 -14.28
CA VAL A 593 -3.87 44.80 -13.20
C VAL A 593 -5.18 44.35 -12.55
N ALA A 594 -6.16 43.93 -13.34
CA ALA A 594 -7.44 43.46 -12.85
C ALA A 594 -7.34 42.16 -12.02
N ASP A 595 -6.47 41.23 -12.43
CA ASP A 595 -6.26 39.97 -11.71
C ASP A 595 -5.27 40.10 -10.55
N GLY A 596 -4.64 41.26 -10.37
CA GLY A 596 -3.69 41.60 -9.30
C GLY A 596 -2.28 41.04 -9.50
N SER A 597 -1.90 40.68 -10.74
CA SER A 597 -0.52 40.30 -11.07
C SER A 597 0.40 41.50 -11.24
N LEU A 598 -0.16 42.66 -11.60
CA LEU A 598 0.51 43.95 -11.67
C LEU A 598 -0.24 45.00 -10.85
N THR A 599 0.48 45.95 -10.26
CA THR A 599 -0.07 47.18 -9.69
C THR A 599 0.39 48.36 -10.53
N ALA A 600 -0.50 49.27 -10.91
CA ALA A 600 -0.11 50.52 -11.55
C ALA A 600 0.58 51.44 -10.55
N LEU A 601 1.69 52.06 -10.96
CA LEU A 601 2.43 53.03 -10.15
C LEU A 601 2.11 54.44 -10.66
N ASP A 602 1.90 55.36 -9.71
CA ASP A 602 1.63 56.78 -9.97
C ASP A 602 2.85 57.52 -10.56
#